data_AF-M0PKI3-F1
#
_entry.id   AF-M0PKI3-F1
#
_cell.length_a   1.000
_cell.length_b   1.000
_cell.length_c   1.000
_cell.angle_alpha   90.00
_cell.angle_beta   90.00
_cell.angle_gamma   90.00
#
_symmetry.space_group_name_H-M   'P 1'
#
loop_
_entity.id
_entity.type
_entity.pdbx_description
1 polymer ?
#
loop_
_entity_poly.entity_id
_entity_poly.type
_entity_poly.pdbx_seq_one_letter_code
_entity_poly.pdbx_strand_id
1 'polypeptide(L)'
;MPVDTAAVLDVVTDLELSTWRYKHNGGATHMGPMAEEFYAAFELGDDDEHIATVDADGVALAAIQDLASNKTGVVSPPYRSDQMIASLHRRRSC
;
A
#
# COMPACT_ATOMS: atom_id res chain seq x y z
N MET A 1 -18.13 -9.71 -9.27
CA MET A 1 -18.03 -8.47 -10.07
C MET A 1 -16.60 -7.97 -10.02
N PRO A 2 -16.10 -7.18 -10.98
CA PRO A 2 -14.78 -6.56 -10.87
C PRO A 2 -14.74 -5.51 -9.74
N VAL A 3 -13.58 -5.33 -9.12
CA VAL A 3 -13.32 -4.37 -8.04
C VAL A 3 -12.68 -3.10 -8.61
N ASP A 4 -13.10 -1.92 -8.15
CA ASP A 4 -12.45 -0.64 -8.46
C ASP A 4 -11.27 -0.42 -7.51
N THR A 5 -10.05 -0.66 -8.02
CA THR A 5 -8.84 -0.61 -7.19
C THR A 5 -8.48 0.82 -6.77
N ALA A 6 -8.84 1.83 -7.55
CA ALA A 6 -8.55 3.23 -7.23
C ALA A 6 -9.43 3.70 -6.07
N ALA A 7 -10.73 3.41 -6.12
CA ALA A 7 -11.64 3.70 -5.02
C ALA A 7 -11.25 2.97 -3.73
N VAL A 8 -10.79 1.72 -3.82
CA VAL A 8 -10.27 1.00 -2.65
C VAL A 8 -9.02 1.68 -2.08
N LEU A 9 -8.07 2.11 -2.93
CA LEU A 9 -6.88 2.81 -2.45
C LEU A 9 -7.24 4.11 -1.73
N ASP A 10 -8.15 4.92 -2.28
CA ASP A 10 -8.60 6.17 -1.65
C ASP A 10 -9.16 5.93 -0.23
N VAL A 11 -10.03 4.93 -0.07
CA VAL A 11 -10.59 4.56 1.24
C VAL A 11 -9.50 4.04 2.18
N VAL A 12 -8.59 3.18 1.70
CA VAL A 12 -7.48 2.65 2.50
C VAL A 12 -6.53 3.75 2.97
N THR A 13 -6.32 4.80 2.18
CA THR A 13 -5.45 5.92 2.58
C THR A 13 -6.01 6.78 3.69
N ASP A 14 -7.33 6.81 3.85
CA ASP A 14 -8.03 7.55 4.91
C ASP A 14 -8.30 6.69 6.16
N LEU A 15 -8.11 5.36 6.07
CA LEU A 15 -8.42 4.42 7.14
C LEU A 15 -7.37 4.50 8.27
N GLU A 16 -7.83 4.68 9.51
CA GLU A 16 -6.95 4.67 10.68
C GLU A 16 -6.45 3.25 10.96
N LEU A 17 -5.13 3.11 11.12
CA LEU A 17 -4.50 1.86 11.54
C LEU A 17 -3.96 2.02 12.95
N SER A 18 -4.42 1.16 13.86
CA SER A 18 -3.97 1.15 15.24
C SER A 18 -3.36 -0.20 15.62
N THR A 19 -2.66 -0.22 16.75
CA THR A 19 -2.24 -1.49 17.38
C THR A 19 -3.07 -1.71 18.62
N TRP A 20 -3.59 -2.91 18.79
CA TRP A 20 -4.54 -3.21 19.85
C TRP A 20 -4.39 -4.66 20.35
N ARG A 21 -5.01 -4.93 21.49
CA ARG A 21 -5.08 -6.26 22.11
C ARG A 21 -6.48 -6.51 22.63
N TYR A 22 -6.96 -7.74 22.50
CA TYR A 22 -8.22 -8.14 23.13
C TYR A 22 -8.13 -8.07 24.66
N LYS A 23 -9.14 -7.46 25.28
CA LYS A 23 -9.19 -7.21 26.72
C LYS A 23 -9.14 -8.48 27.58
N HIS A 24 -9.75 -9.58 27.11
CA HIS A 24 -9.90 -10.80 27.91
C HIS A 24 -8.89 -11.91 27.62
N ASN A 25 -8.04 -11.75 26.61
CA ASN A 25 -7.34 -12.92 26.07
C ASN A 25 -5.82 -12.87 26.28
N GLY A 26 -5.29 -11.82 26.94
CA GLY A 26 -3.83 -11.67 27.16
C GLY A 26 -2.99 -11.89 25.90
N GLY A 27 -3.59 -11.64 24.73
CA GLY A 27 -3.20 -12.25 23.47
C GLY A 27 -2.13 -11.46 22.72
N ALA A 28 -1.92 -11.86 21.47
CA ALA A 28 -1.02 -11.17 20.56
C ALA A 28 -1.41 -9.70 20.38
N THR A 29 -0.41 -8.86 20.10
CA THR A 29 -0.66 -7.50 19.62
C THR A 29 -1.09 -7.61 18.16
N HIS A 30 -2.27 -7.08 17.85
CA HIS A 30 -2.79 -6.98 16.49
C HIS A 30 -2.49 -5.58 15.94
N MET A 31 -2.45 -5.47 14.61
CA MET A 31 -2.30 -4.22 13.88
C MET A 31 -3.31 -4.22 12.74
N GLY A 32 -4.07 -3.14 12.60
CA GLY A 32 -5.10 -3.00 11.59
C GLY A 32 -6.17 -1.99 12.00
N PRO A 33 -7.19 -1.77 11.14
CA PRO A 33 -8.38 -1.05 11.54
C PRO A 33 -9.15 -1.86 12.61
N MET A 34 -9.99 -1.16 13.37
CA MET A 34 -11.02 -1.84 14.17
C MET A 34 -12.09 -2.41 13.23
N ALA A 35 -12.78 -3.48 13.66
CA ALA A 35 -13.75 -4.18 12.82
C ALA A 35 -14.92 -3.27 12.41
N GLU A 36 -15.37 -2.43 13.33
CA GLU A 36 -16.49 -1.50 13.11
C GLU A 36 -16.14 -0.44 12.06
N GLU A 37 -14.90 0.06 12.08
CA GLU A 37 -14.41 1.04 11.11
C GLU A 37 -14.20 0.41 9.73
N PHE A 38 -13.67 -0.81 9.69
CA PHE A 38 -13.52 -1.57 8.46
C PHE A 38 -14.88 -1.85 7.81
N TYR A 39 -15.86 -2.28 8.59
CA TYR A 39 -17.21 -2.53 8.11
C TYR A 39 -17.89 -1.24 7.62
N ALA A 40 -17.76 -0.13 8.36
CA ALA A 40 -18.29 1.16 7.92
C ALA A 40 -17.66 1.67 6.62
N ALA A 41 -16.39 1.30 6.34
CA ALA A 41 -15.68 1.72 5.15
C ALA A 41 -15.99 0.85 3.91
N PHE A 42 -16.15 -0.46 4.08
CA PHE A 42 -16.23 -1.41 2.96
C PHE A 42 -17.51 -2.24 2.89
N GLU A 43 -18.31 -2.29 3.95
CA GLU A 43 -19.53 -3.12 4.06
C GLU A 43 -19.28 -4.60 3.70
N LEU A 44 -18.09 -5.10 4.03
CA LEU A 44 -17.69 -6.50 3.81
C LEU A 44 -17.80 -7.31 5.10
N GLY A 45 -18.20 -8.57 4.97
CA GLY A 45 -18.43 -9.49 6.09
C GLY A 45 -19.91 -9.62 6.46
N ASP A 46 -20.19 -10.51 7.42
CA ASP A 46 -21.54 -10.76 7.93
C ASP A 46 -21.94 -9.79 9.06
N ASP A 47 -20.97 -9.21 9.76
CA ASP A 47 -21.15 -8.29 10.89
C ASP A 47 -20.00 -7.28 11.00
N ASP A 48 -20.14 -6.30 11.90
CA ASP A 48 -19.17 -5.25 12.21
C ASP A 48 -18.22 -5.61 13.36
N GLU A 49 -18.31 -6.82 13.91
CA GLU A 49 -17.48 -7.28 15.03
C GLU A 49 -16.26 -8.09 14.56
N HIS A 50 -16.27 -8.56 13.32
CA HIS A 50 -15.22 -9.42 12.75
C HIS A 50 -14.76 -8.95 11.38
N ILE A 51 -13.45 -9.02 11.15
CA ILE A 51 -12.87 -8.88 9.82
C ILE A 51 -12.48 -10.27 9.35
N ALA A 52 -13.14 -10.78 8.30
CA ALA A 52 -12.69 -12.02 7.68
C ALA A 52 -11.34 -11.79 7.00
N THR A 53 -10.41 -12.74 7.14
CA THR A 53 -9.05 -12.59 6.57
C THR A 53 -9.09 -12.38 5.06
N VAL A 54 -10.05 -13.02 4.36
CA VAL A 54 -10.25 -12.85 2.92
C VAL A 54 -10.61 -11.41 2.53
N ASP A 55 -11.36 -10.70 3.37
CA ASP A 55 -11.78 -9.32 3.11
C ASP A 55 -10.61 -8.36 3.34
N ALA A 56 -9.89 -8.52 4.46
CA ALA A 56 -8.67 -7.76 4.75
C ALA A 56 -7.61 -7.94 3.65
N ASP A 57 -7.35 -9.18 3.26
CA ASP A 57 -6.38 -9.51 2.20
C ASP A 57 -6.83 -8.97 0.84
N GLY A 58 -8.13 -9.06 0.53
CA GLY A 58 -8.71 -8.53 -0.70
C GLY A 58 -8.55 -7.02 -0.82
N VAL A 59 -8.89 -6.28 0.23
CA VAL A 59 -8.71 -4.82 0.31
C VAL A 59 -7.24 -4.44 0.15
N ALA A 60 -6.34 -5.14 0.87
CA ALA A 60 -4.91 -4.89 0.78
C ALA A 60 -4.37 -5.14 -0.64
N LEU A 61 -4.75 -6.23 -1.28
CA LEU A 61 -4.33 -6.56 -2.64
C LEU A 61 -4.85 -5.55 -3.67
N ALA A 62 -6.11 -5.12 -3.56
CA ALA A 62 -6.69 -4.11 -4.44
C ALA A 62 -5.96 -2.76 -4.33
N ALA A 63 -5.70 -2.29 -3.11
CA ALA A 63 -4.91 -1.07 -2.89
C ALA A 63 -3.48 -1.19 -3.44
N ILE A 64 -2.83 -2.34 -3.29
CA ILE A 64 -1.49 -2.60 -3.85
C ILE A 64 -1.51 -2.59 -5.39
N GLN A 65 -2.54 -3.14 -6.03
CA GLN A 65 -2.69 -3.14 -7.48
C GLN A 65 -2.79 -1.73 -8.04
N ASP A 66 -3.57 -0.86 -7.41
CA ASP A 66 -3.69 0.54 -7.82
C ASP A 66 -2.36 1.29 -7.66
N LEU A 67 -1.74 1.15 -6.48
CA LEU A 67 -0.45 1.78 -6.21
C LEU A 67 0.65 1.29 -7.18
N ALA A 68 0.66 0.01 -7.54
CA ALA A 68 1.59 -0.55 -8.52
C ALA A 68 1.36 0.04 -9.92
N SER A 69 0.10 0.23 -10.31
CA SER A 69 -0.28 0.86 -11.57
C SER A 69 0.18 2.32 -11.61
N ASN A 70 -0.02 3.08 -10.52
CA ASN A 70 0.37 4.49 -10.41
C ASN A 70 1.89 4.71 -10.31
N LYS A 71 2.64 3.76 -9.71
CA LYS A 71 4.12 3.81 -9.64
C LYS A 71 4.80 3.74 -11.01
N THR A 72 4.13 3.23 -12.05
CA THR A 72 4.70 3.18 -13.41
C THR A 72 4.90 4.56 -14.05
N GLY A 73 4.39 5.64 -13.45
CA GLY A 73 4.69 7.03 -13.80
C GLY A 73 5.97 7.61 -13.16
N VAL A 74 6.58 6.93 -12.19
CA VAL A 74 7.86 7.35 -11.59
C VAL A 74 9.00 6.78 -12.43
N VAL A 75 9.25 7.38 -13.59
CA VAL A 75 10.52 7.19 -14.31
C VAL A 75 11.62 7.83 -13.48
N SER A 76 12.34 7.05 -12.69
CA SER A 76 13.64 7.47 -12.16
C SER A 76 14.57 7.75 -13.34
N PRO A 77 15.23 8.92 -13.43
CA PRO A 77 16.19 9.17 -14.50
C PRO A 77 17.30 8.11 -14.44
N PRO A 78 17.76 7.55 -15.57
CA PRO A 78 18.95 6.71 -15.55
C PRO A 78 20.14 7.60 -15.16
N TYR A 79 20.58 7.51 -13.91
CA TYR A 79 21.82 8.15 -13.48
C TYR A 79 22.99 7.39 -14.11
N ARG A 80 23.38 7.80 -15.32
CA ARG A 80 24.49 7.22 -16.08
C ARG A 80 25.78 7.92 -15.68
N SER A 81 26.41 7.46 -14.61
CA SER A 81 27.73 7.94 -14.13
C SER A 81 28.86 7.78 -15.17
N ASP A 82 28.65 7.02 -16.25
CA ASP A 82 29.69 6.68 -17.21
C ASP A 82 29.91 7.69 -18.35
N GLN A 83 29.03 8.68 -18.56
CA GLN A 83 29.18 9.58 -19.73
C GLN A 83 29.83 10.94 -19.46
N MET A 84 30.19 11.27 -18.21
CA MET A 84 30.91 12.52 -17.92
C MET A 84 32.45 12.37 -17.97
N ILE A 85 32.99 11.15 -17.93
CA ILE A 85 34.45 10.89 -17.95
C ILE A 85 35.03 10.89 -19.39
N ALA A 86 34.22 10.72 -20.43
CA ALA A 86 34.70 10.68 -21.82
C ALA A 86 34.98 12.06 -22.46
N SER A 87 34.48 13.15 -21.90
CA SER A 87 34.73 14.52 -22.40
C SER A 87 35.87 15.25 -21.67
N LEU A 88 36.32 14.74 -20.52
CA LEU A 88 37.43 15.30 -19.75
C LEU A 88 38.79 14.69 -20.11
N HIS A 89 38.83 13.44 -20.60
CA HIS A 89 40.08 12.80 -21.00
C HIS A 89 40.58 13.13 -22.42
N ARG A 90 39.76 13.73 -23.29
CA ARG A 90 40.18 14.12 -24.66
C ARG A 90 40.76 15.54 -24.77
N ARG A 91 40.79 16.31 -23.67
CA ARG A 91 41.37 17.68 -23.64
C ARG A 91 42.72 17.78 -22.93
N ARG A 92 43.28 16.67 -22.46
CA ARG A 92 44.56 16.64 -21.71
C ARG A 92 45.69 15.90 -22.45
N SER A 93 45.54 15.67 -23.75
CA SER A 93 46.54 15.00 -24.58
C SER A 93 46.86 15.75 -25.88
N CYS A 94 46.77 17.08 -25.86
CA CYS A 94 47.42 17.94 -26.84
C CYS A 94 48.18 19.05 -26.12
#